data_AF-A0A973J9I5-F1
#
_entry.id   AF-A0A973J9I5-F1
#
_cell.length_a   1.000
_cell.length_b   1.000
_cell.length_c   1.000
_cell.angle_alpha   90.00
_cell.angle_beta   90.00
_cell.angle_gamma   90.00
#
_symmetry.space_group_name_H-M   'P 1'
#
loop_
_entity.id
_entity.type
_entity.pdbx_description
1 polymer ?
#
loop_
_entity_poly.entity_id
_entity_poly.type
_entity_poly.pdbx_seq_one_letter_code
_entity_poly.pdbx_strand_id
1 'polypeptide(L)'
;TATSTPTPGPTLRVGGQARVVNVGNAFLRARDRPGLDQSIHVVARFPAGSSVSILEGPRQIDGINWWRISGNPGDGWSAERTADGTLLLEALP
;
A
#
# COMPACT_ATOMS: atom_id res chain seq x y z
N THR A 1 -5.90 29.79 11.12
CA THR A 1 -6.14 28.70 10.15
C THR A 1 -4.92 27.81 10.16
N ALA A 2 -4.98 26.60 10.69
CA ALA A 2 -3.83 25.70 10.69
C ALA A 2 -3.69 25.12 9.28
N THR A 3 -2.74 25.64 8.50
CA THR A 3 -2.20 24.95 7.34
C THR A 3 -1.50 23.70 7.85
N SER A 4 -2.19 22.57 7.81
CA SER A 4 -1.55 21.25 7.86
C SER A 4 -0.72 21.11 6.59
N THR A 5 0.50 21.64 6.59
CA THR A 5 1.50 21.30 5.58
C THR A 5 1.63 19.78 5.64
N PRO A 6 1.19 19.01 4.64
CA PRO A 6 1.53 17.61 4.61
C PRO A 6 3.03 17.59 4.41
N THR A 7 3.79 17.33 5.48
CA THR A 7 5.20 16.95 5.35
C THR A 7 5.22 15.89 4.25
N PRO A 8 5.94 16.10 3.14
CA PRO A 8 6.10 15.05 2.15
C PRO A 8 6.80 13.92 2.89
N GLY A 9 6.02 12.94 3.34
CA GLY A 9 6.57 11.70 3.84
C GLY A 9 7.43 11.11 2.73
N PRO A 10 8.40 10.26 3.08
CA PRO A 10 9.12 9.49 2.08
C PRO A 10 8.11 8.91 1.07
N THR A 11 8.36 9.17 -0.21
CA THR A 11 7.51 8.66 -1.29
C THR A 11 7.83 7.20 -1.53
N LEU A 12 6.80 6.41 -1.77
CA LEU A 12 6.96 5.02 -2.20
C LEU A 12 7.80 4.99 -3.47
N ARG A 13 8.85 4.17 -3.47
CA ARG A 13 9.75 4.00 -4.61
C ARG A 13 9.96 2.52 -4.86
N VAL A 14 10.05 2.13 -6.13
CA VAL A 14 10.44 0.77 -6.52
C VAL A 14 11.85 0.49 -5.98
N GLY A 15 12.04 -0.70 -5.39
CA GLY A 15 13.27 -1.08 -4.68
C GLY A 15 13.39 -0.49 -3.27
N GLY A 16 12.44 0.35 -2.85
CA GLY A 16 12.36 0.87 -1.47
C GLY A 16 11.62 -0.09 -0.54
N GLN A 17 11.57 0.28 0.73
CA GLN A 17 10.74 -0.39 1.73
C GLN A 17 9.55 0.49 2.10
N ALA A 18 8.49 -0.16 2.55
CA ALA A 18 7.30 0.47 3.06
C ALA A 18 6.80 -0.27 4.29
N ARG A 19 6.02 0.43 5.10
CA ARG A 19 5.38 -0.10 6.29
C ARG A 19 3.88 0.04 6.16
N VAL A 20 3.19 -1.01 6.57
CA VAL A 20 1.73 -1.01 6.63
C VAL A 20 1.27 -0.14 7.78
N VAL A 21 0.44 0.86 7.50
CA VAL A 21 -0.06 1.82 8.49
C VAL A 21 -1.58 2.03 8.32
N ASN A 22 -2.24 2.59 9.34
CA ASN A 22 -3.67 2.95 9.32
C ASN A 22 -4.65 1.85 8.88
N VAL A 23 -4.27 0.57 8.98
CA VAL A 23 -5.19 -0.56 8.77
C VAL A 23 -6.00 -0.91 10.03
N GLY A 24 -5.68 -0.31 11.19
CA GLY A 24 -6.38 -0.56 12.45
C GLY A 24 -6.40 -2.03 12.84
N ASN A 25 -7.58 -2.57 13.15
CA ASN A 25 -7.81 -4.01 13.38
C ASN A 25 -7.92 -4.84 12.09
N ALA A 26 -7.80 -4.21 10.92
CA ALA A 26 -7.78 -4.89 9.63
C ALA A 26 -6.34 -5.17 9.17
N PHE A 27 -6.23 -5.71 7.95
CA PHE A 27 -4.96 -6.04 7.30
C PHE A 27 -4.88 -5.34 5.96
N LEU A 28 -3.67 -4.95 5.56
CA LEU A 28 -3.42 -4.54 4.19
C LEU A 28 -3.55 -5.77 3.29
N ARG A 29 -4.46 -5.67 2.31
CA ARG A 29 -4.77 -6.75 1.39
C ARG A 29 -3.89 -6.62 0.15
N ALA A 30 -2.93 -7.52 0.04
CA ALA A 30 -2.14 -7.72 -1.16
C ALA A 30 -2.86 -8.70 -2.09
N ARG A 31 -3.08 -8.26 -3.32
CA ARG A 31 -3.87 -8.92 -4.36
C ARG A 31 -2.98 -9.48 -5.46
N ASP A 32 -3.43 -10.48 -6.21
CA ASP A 32 -2.64 -11.00 -7.34
C ASP A 32 -2.43 -9.96 -8.45
N ARG A 33 -3.40 -9.04 -8.60
CA ARG A 33 -3.40 -7.94 -9.57
C ARG A 33 -3.82 -6.62 -8.92
N PRO A 34 -3.39 -5.48 -9.50
CA PRO A 34 -3.87 -4.18 -9.09
C PRO A 34 -5.31 -3.96 -9.62
N GLY A 35 -6.20 -3.46 -8.76
CA GLY A 35 -7.58 -3.12 -9.11
C GLY A 35 -8.59 -3.53 -8.05
N LEU A 36 -9.81 -3.04 -8.21
CA LEU A 36 -10.96 -3.36 -7.35
C LEU A 36 -11.93 -4.39 -7.94
N ASP A 37 -11.59 -4.95 -9.11
CA ASP A 37 -12.42 -5.94 -9.79
C ASP A 37 -12.67 -7.21 -8.94
N GLN A 38 -13.85 -7.80 -9.10
CA GLN A 38 -14.27 -8.99 -8.34
C GLN A 38 -13.45 -10.25 -8.68
N SER A 39 -12.80 -10.28 -9.85
CA SER A 39 -11.92 -11.37 -10.28
C SER A 39 -10.56 -11.34 -9.60
N ILE A 40 -10.25 -10.28 -8.85
CA ILE A 40 -8.95 -10.09 -8.20
C ILE A 40 -8.98 -10.70 -6.80
N HIS A 41 -8.08 -11.65 -6.56
CA HIS A 41 -8.03 -12.38 -5.30
C HIS A 41 -6.97 -11.81 -4.36
N VAL A 42 -7.29 -11.77 -3.07
CA VAL A 42 -6.32 -11.39 -2.02
C VAL A 42 -5.41 -12.57 -1.75
N VAL A 43 -4.15 -12.47 -2.18
CA VAL A 43 -3.13 -13.52 -2.05
C VAL A 43 -2.32 -13.39 -0.75
N ALA A 44 -2.21 -12.18 -0.19
CA ALA A 44 -1.50 -11.94 1.04
C ALA A 44 -2.18 -10.87 1.91
N ARG A 45 -1.96 -10.95 3.22
CA ARG A 45 -2.52 -10.04 4.22
C ARG A 45 -1.42 -9.63 5.17
N PHE A 46 -1.18 -8.33 5.28
CA PHE A 46 -0.15 -7.77 6.13
C PHE A 46 -0.79 -7.02 7.30
N PRO A 47 -0.45 -7.35 8.56
CA PRO A 47 -0.93 -6.60 9.71
C PRO A 47 -0.34 -5.19 9.76
N ALA A 48 -0.96 -4.32 10.56
CA ALA A 48 -0.41 -3.00 10.87
C ALA A 48 1.03 -3.14 11.39
N GLY A 49 1.91 -2.30 10.88
CA GLY A 49 3.32 -2.24 11.25
C GLY A 49 4.22 -3.24 10.52
N SER A 50 3.68 -4.11 9.66
CA SER A 50 4.50 -4.98 8.81
C SER A 50 5.34 -4.18 7.83
N SER A 51 6.63 -4.51 7.77
CA SER A 51 7.54 -4.00 6.75
C SER A 51 7.47 -4.87 5.50
N VAL A 52 7.34 -4.22 4.35
CA VAL A 52 7.25 -4.83 3.04
C VAL A 52 8.20 -4.12 2.07
N SER A 53 8.69 -4.82 1.07
CA SER A 53 9.55 -4.25 0.03
C SER A 53 8.72 -3.92 -1.19
N ILE A 54 8.94 -2.75 -1.79
CA ILE A 54 8.26 -2.34 -3.01
C ILE A 54 8.98 -2.94 -4.22
N LEU A 55 8.30 -3.83 -4.93
CA LEU A 55 8.80 -4.46 -6.14
C LEU A 55 8.45 -3.69 -7.41
N GLU A 56 7.26 -3.09 -7.47
CA GLU A 56 6.75 -2.41 -8.67
C GLU A 56 5.69 -1.36 -8.30
N GLY A 57 5.46 -0.37 -9.17
CA GLY A 57 4.43 0.65 -9.03
C GLY A 57 4.95 2.07 -9.31
N PRO A 58 4.12 3.11 -9.18
CA PRO A 58 2.67 3.05 -8.94
C PRO A 58 1.92 2.70 -10.23
N ARG A 59 0.94 1.81 -10.16
CA ARG A 59 -0.06 1.63 -11.21
C ARG A 59 -1.37 2.27 -10.76
N GLN A 60 -1.78 3.32 -11.47
CA GLN A 60 -3.07 3.97 -11.19
C GLN A 60 -4.20 3.19 -11.85
N ILE A 61 -5.04 2.53 -11.04
CA ILE A 61 -6.21 1.75 -11.49
C ILE A 61 -7.36 2.07 -10.54
N ASP A 62 -8.55 2.29 -11.10
CA ASP A 62 -9.75 2.69 -10.34
C ASP A 62 -9.55 3.98 -9.51
N GLY A 63 -8.64 4.87 -9.96
CA GLY A 63 -8.26 6.09 -9.22
C GLY A 63 -7.37 5.86 -7.99
N ILE A 64 -6.90 4.62 -7.79
CA ILE A 64 -6.04 4.23 -6.67
C ILE A 64 -4.63 3.92 -7.19
N ASN A 65 -3.61 4.36 -6.46
CA ASN A 65 -2.22 3.98 -6.73
C ASN A 65 -1.94 2.61 -6.14
N TRP A 66 -1.71 1.63 -7.00
CA TRP A 66 -1.35 0.28 -6.61
C TRP A 66 0.15 0.06 -6.68
N TRP A 67 0.69 -0.55 -5.64
CA TRP A 67 2.10 -0.89 -5.52
C TRP A 67 2.23 -2.39 -5.30
N ARG A 68 3.11 -3.04 -6.06
CA ARG A 68 3.46 -4.43 -5.84
C ARG A 68 4.45 -4.47 -4.69
N ILE A 69 4.04 -5.13 -3.62
CA ILE A 69 4.82 -5.30 -2.41
C ILE A 69 5.17 -6.77 -2.23
N SER A 70 6.30 -7.03 -1.58
CA SER A 70 6.74 -8.37 -1.20
C SER A 70 7.15 -8.38 0.27
N GLY A 71 6.74 -9.42 0.97
CA GLY A 71 7.09 -9.64 2.36
C GLY A 71 6.63 -11.01 2.82
N ASN A 72 6.61 -11.24 4.14
CA ASN A 72 5.99 -12.42 4.70
C ASN A 72 4.51 -12.12 5.01
N PRO A 73 3.54 -12.87 4.46
CA PRO A 73 3.65 -14.25 3.94
C PRO A 73 3.83 -14.42 2.41
N GLY A 74 3.86 -13.36 1.61
CA GLY A 74 4.06 -13.47 0.16
C GLY A 74 4.16 -12.12 -0.55
N ASP A 75 4.06 -12.12 -1.87
CA ASP A 75 4.00 -10.90 -2.68
C ASP A 75 2.60 -10.63 -3.25
N GLY A 76 2.32 -9.36 -3.57
CA GLY A 76 1.08 -8.95 -4.22
C GLY A 76 0.91 -7.44 -4.33
N TRP A 77 -0.13 -7.01 -5.01
CA TRP A 77 -0.50 -5.63 -5.24
C TRP A 77 -1.36 -5.09 -4.10
N SER A 78 -0.88 -4.03 -3.45
CA SER A 78 -1.59 -3.32 -2.41
C SER A 78 -1.84 -1.87 -2.81
N ALA A 79 -2.95 -1.33 -2.35
CA ALA A 79 -3.26 0.07 -2.52
C ALA A 79 -2.38 0.93 -1.59
N GLU A 80 -1.83 2.02 -2.11
CA GLU A 80 -1.14 3.04 -1.30
C GLU A 80 -2.09 3.67 -0.29
N ARG A 81 -3.29 4.01 -0.76
CA ARG A 81 -4.33 4.66 0.03
C ARG A 81 -5.68 4.01 -0.21
N THR A 82 -6.58 4.13 0.75
CA THR A 82 -8.00 3.82 0.53
C THR A 82 -8.61 4.82 -0.44
N ALA A 83 -9.79 4.50 -0.98
CA ALA A 83 -10.59 5.43 -1.78
C ALA A 83 -10.89 6.75 -1.01
N ASP A 84 -10.96 6.67 0.33
CA ASP A 84 -11.16 7.82 1.22
C ASP A 84 -9.87 8.63 1.50
N GLY A 85 -8.74 8.26 0.88
CA GLY A 85 -7.46 8.96 1.02
C GLY A 85 -6.63 8.58 2.24
N THR A 86 -7.02 7.54 2.99
CA THR A 86 -6.24 7.05 4.15
C THR A 86 -5.00 6.33 3.67
N LEU A 87 -3.82 6.78 4.10
CA LEU A 87 -2.54 6.15 3.75
C LEU A 87 -2.44 4.76 4.39
N LEU A 88 -2.27 3.72 3.57
CA LEU A 88 -2.11 2.33 4.00
C LEU A 88 -0.66 1.85 3.93
N LEU A 89 0.11 2.40 2.99
CA LEU A 89 1.54 2.13 2.82
C LEU A 89 2.33 3.42 3.04
N GLU A 90 3.10 3.44 4.12
CA GLU A 90 4.06 4.51 4.42
C GLU A 90 5.43 4.08 3.89
N ALA A 91 6.08 4.85 3.03
CA ALA A 91 7.44 4.50 2.64
C ALA A 91 8.39 4.64 3.83
N LEU A 92 9.43 3.82 3.87
CA LEU A 92 10.51 3.96 4.83
C LEU A 92 11.69 4.69 4.16
N PRO A 93 12.39 5.57 4.89
CA PRO A 93 13.58 6.27 4.39
C PRO A 93 14.64 5.28 3.88
#